data_AF-A0A3P7S234-F1
#
_entry.id   AF-A0A3P7S234-F1
#
_cell.length_a   1.000
_cell.length_b   1.000
_cell.length_c   1.000
_cell.angle_alpha   90.00
_cell.angle_beta   90.00
_cell.angle_gamma   90.00
#
_symmetry.space_group_name_H-M   'P 1'
#
loop_
_entity.id
_entity.type
_entity.pdbx_description
1 polymer ?
#
loop_
_entity_poly.entity_id
_entity_poly.type
_entity_poly.pdbx_seq_one_letter_code
_entity_poly.pdbx_strand_id
1 'polypeptide(L)'
;MNRIIKENEIEKIVLEYRVKMHAIGDLTCNLIRSQIENISSRMLLVINQNLKNKDETKSFESLYYLMKDIKSMYEKCIRFIGEHEIQLENKQMTDIVIGIKEMAENAIYSIENGKDNPIAYERMVIISGGILKIKEAYRKKMNLLHEKCAVDNHITKAELLEYIQNFVSSFFEDMEEPVNEIIKNILNDLWHSEEKKKYMKLLLEQKKIMESLMMVKVEDFSKKNLTQQEIDFFELLMSIILEGYDQIVMKEEQLSKVVQIEVGEMGLLSPETILQAMEKNMSIYKDNVNTMLKYVDENHQNSHEAFIHLMYDELYKTHRSLLMKIKKESTNYQILSCHILELFEKLVAGLQNLNMKYKTSEGQKIGDAICDTIYMKYDTLKEKDTEYQLIKKDVSIIEDKKLLDMRQLIAEKAEGLLEDAIDGVTERLLEIQTHYLKEMASIETTVHHQNMTYLKNDLLFELRTYEEMIRHSLKKIMDLEGNQVKALSVLLIEAQKAFINALERIHITVIEPNEHDPFEGKLHEAILAETLEGFTKGSIIKCQSVGYQLESNILLRAMVIAAK
;
A
#
# COMPACT_ATOMS: atom_id res chain seq x y z
N MET A 1 3.06 8.07 -29.46
CA MET A 1 1.83 7.27 -29.52
C MET A 1 0.93 7.80 -28.41
N ASN A 2 -0.28 8.28 -28.72
CA ASN A 2 -1.18 8.81 -27.68
C ASN A 2 -1.73 7.62 -26.87
N ARG A 3 -1.38 7.54 -25.58
CA ARG A 3 -1.97 6.57 -24.66
C ARG A 3 -3.35 7.04 -24.22
N ILE A 4 -4.26 6.09 -23.98
CA ILE A 4 -5.60 6.41 -23.46
C ILE A 4 -5.47 6.93 -22.02
N ILE A 5 -4.58 6.34 -21.24
CA ILE A 5 -4.31 6.70 -19.84
C ILE A 5 -2.88 7.19 -19.72
N LYS A 6 -2.68 8.26 -18.96
CA LYS A 6 -1.36 8.86 -18.78
C LYS A 6 -0.56 8.07 -17.75
N GLU A 7 0.74 7.91 -17.97
CA GLU A 7 1.64 7.25 -17.01
C GLU A 7 1.54 7.86 -15.62
N ASN A 8 1.51 9.20 -15.52
CA ASN A 8 1.40 9.91 -14.25
C ASN A 8 0.17 9.54 -13.41
N GLU A 9 -0.93 9.15 -14.04
CA GLU A 9 -2.17 8.76 -13.32
C GLU A 9 -2.03 7.37 -12.71
N ILE A 10 -1.35 6.46 -13.42
CA ILE A 10 -1.02 5.11 -12.94
C ILE A 10 0.04 5.21 -11.83
N GLU A 11 1.08 6.02 -12.05
CA GLU A 11 2.14 6.27 -11.07
C GLU A 11 1.57 6.80 -9.75
N LYS A 12 0.53 7.64 -9.80
CA LYS A 12 -0.13 8.14 -8.59
C LYS A 12 -0.75 7.01 -7.76
N ILE A 13 -1.48 6.10 -8.40
CA ILE A 13 -2.09 4.93 -7.73
C ILE A 13 -1.01 4.01 -7.15
N VAL A 14 0.03 3.72 -7.95
CA VAL A 14 1.16 2.89 -7.51
C VAL A 14 1.92 3.55 -6.35
N LEU A 15 2.12 4.86 -6.37
CA LEU A 15 2.78 5.60 -5.29
C LEU A 15 1.95 5.56 -4.01
N GLU A 16 0.63 5.78 -4.09
CA GLU A 16 -0.27 5.67 -2.95
C GLU A 16 -0.26 4.25 -2.35
N TYR A 17 -0.24 3.21 -3.19
CA TYR A 17 -0.07 1.83 -2.75
C TYR A 17 1.26 1.64 -2.02
N ARG A 18 2.39 2.05 -2.62
CA ARG A 18 3.75 1.91 -2.04
C ARG A 18 3.91 2.65 -0.72
N VAL A 19 3.37 3.86 -0.59
CA VAL A 19 3.41 4.64 0.66
C VAL A 19 2.68 3.91 1.78
N LYS A 20 1.52 3.32 1.50
CA LYS A 20 0.77 2.53 2.49
C LYS A 20 1.47 1.21 2.81
N MET A 21 2.16 0.59 1.84
CA MET A 21 3.02 -0.58 2.09
C MET A 21 4.22 -0.26 2.99
N HIS A 22 4.82 0.93 2.87
CA HIS A 22 5.87 1.37 3.79
C HIS A 22 5.39 1.40 5.25
N ALA A 23 4.13 1.77 5.49
CA ALA A 23 3.56 1.77 6.84
C ALA A 23 3.51 0.36 7.46
N ILE A 24 3.44 -0.72 6.66
CA ILE A 24 3.49 -2.11 7.15
C ILE A 24 4.90 -2.46 7.64
N GLY A 25 5.94 -1.98 6.97
CA GLY A 25 7.32 -2.09 7.47
C GLY A 25 7.47 -1.44 8.85
N ASP A 26 6.94 -0.24 9.02
CA ASP A 26 6.96 0.49 10.31
C ASP A 26 6.15 -0.24 11.39
N LEU A 27 4.96 -0.74 11.06
CA LEU A 27 4.13 -1.53 11.98
C LEU A 27 4.82 -2.84 12.40
N THR A 28 5.55 -3.49 11.48
CA THR A 28 6.29 -4.72 11.76
C THR A 28 7.44 -4.43 12.72
N CYS A 29 8.19 -3.35 12.50
CA CYS A 29 9.23 -2.88 13.42
C CYS A 29 8.68 -2.62 14.83
N ASN A 30 7.53 -1.95 14.91
CA ASN A 30 6.87 -1.65 16.18
C ASN A 30 6.41 -2.92 16.90
N LEU A 31 5.90 -3.91 16.15
CA LEU A 31 5.50 -5.19 16.71
C LEU A 31 6.70 -5.94 17.29
N ILE A 32 7.82 -6.04 16.55
CA ILE A 32 9.06 -6.66 17.03
C ILE A 32 9.59 -5.96 18.28
N ARG A 33 9.62 -4.62 18.28
CA ARG A 33 10.03 -3.82 19.44
C ARG A 33 9.20 -4.14 20.67
N SER A 34 7.88 -4.16 20.53
CA SER A 34 6.97 -4.51 21.63
C SER A 34 7.27 -5.91 22.20
N GLN A 35 7.70 -6.85 21.35
CA GLN A 35 8.04 -8.22 21.81
C GLN A 35 9.31 -8.30 22.58
N ILE A 36 10.34 -7.62 22.09
CA ILE A 36 11.59 -7.52 22.82
C ILE A 36 11.33 -6.86 24.17
N GLU A 37 10.54 -5.78 24.25
CA GLU A 37 10.22 -5.10 25.52
C GLU A 37 9.46 -6.00 26.50
N ASN A 38 8.44 -6.73 26.02
CA ASN A 38 7.65 -7.63 26.85
C ASN A 38 8.47 -8.80 27.40
N ILE A 39 9.27 -9.45 26.55
CA ILE A 39 10.12 -10.58 26.94
C ILE A 39 11.24 -10.09 27.87
N SER A 40 11.89 -8.97 27.53
CA SER A 40 12.93 -8.35 28.37
C SER A 40 12.42 -8.02 29.77
N SER A 41 11.20 -7.47 29.88
CA SER A 41 10.60 -7.14 31.18
C SER A 41 10.38 -8.37 32.05
N ARG A 42 9.94 -9.48 31.45
CA ARG A 42 9.81 -10.77 32.16
C ARG A 42 11.16 -11.32 32.60
N MET A 43 12.16 -11.29 31.73
CA MET A 43 13.51 -11.72 32.06
C MET A 43 14.11 -10.90 33.21
N LEU A 44 14.03 -9.57 33.13
CA LEU A 44 14.51 -8.68 34.19
C LEU A 44 13.83 -8.96 35.53
N LEU A 45 12.54 -9.28 35.53
CA LEU A 45 11.82 -9.66 36.75
C LEU A 45 12.37 -10.96 37.34
N VAL A 46 12.58 -11.98 36.52
CA VAL A 46 13.14 -13.28 36.95
C VAL A 46 14.57 -13.12 37.47
N ILE A 47 15.43 -12.38 36.74
CA ILE A 47 16.81 -12.07 37.16
C ILE A 47 16.79 -11.37 38.53
N ASN A 48 15.95 -10.34 38.70
CA ASN A 48 15.84 -9.59 39.95
C ASN A 48 15.36 -10.48 41.12
N GLN A 49 14.37 -11.36 40.89
CA GLN A 49 13.88 -12.29 41.91
C GLN A 49 14.96 -13.29 42.32
N ASN A 50 15.67 -13.87 41.36
CA ASN A 50 16.72 -14.84 41.63
C ASN A 50 17.91 -14.20 42.38
N LEU A 51 18.32 -12.98 42.00
CA LEU A 51 19.37 -12.25 42.70
C LEU A 51 18.97 -11.88 44.13
N LYS A 52 17.70 -11.52 44.38
CA LYS A 52 17.20 -11.19 45.73
C LYS A 52 17.02 -12.41 46.64
N ASN A 53 16.67 -13.56 46.06
CA ASN A 53 16.34 -14.77 46.80
C ASN A 53 17.53 -15.73 46.97
N LYS A 54 18.73 -15.39 46.46
CA LYS A 54 19.93 -16.20 46.69
C LYS A 54 20.32 -16.16 48.19
N ASP A 55 20.10 -17.29 48.86
CA ASP A 55 20.21 -17.45 50.32
C ASP A 55 21.60 -17.08 50.87
N GLU A 56 22.67 -17.32 50.11
CA GLU A 56 24.04 -17.09 50.57
C GLU A 56 24.35 -15.62 50.85
N THR A 57 23.90 -14.70 49.98
CA THR A 57 24.12 -13.25 50.20
C THR A 57 23.18 -12.67 51.26
N LYS A 58 21.99 -13.27 51.38
CA LYS A 58 21.00 -12.94 52.41
C LYS A 58 21.46 -13.35 53.81
N SER A 59 22.24 -14.43 53.91
CA SER A 59 22.82 -14.87 55.18
C SER A 59 23.69 -13.78 55.84
N PHE A 60 24.39 -12.95 55.08
CA PHE A 60 25.22 -11.86 55.62
C PHE A 60 24.40 -10.72 56.22
N GLU A 61 23.14 -10.53 55.84
CA GLU A 61 22.28 -9.50 56.46
C GLU A 61 22.05 -9.77 57.95
N SER A 62 22.11 -11.04 58.35
CA SER A 62 21.96 -11.44 59.75
C SER A 62 23.13 -11.01 60.63
N LEU A 63 24.29 -10.65 60.05
CA LEU A 63 25.42 -10.08 60.81
C LEU A 63 25.01 -8.79 61.52
N TYR A 64 24.22 -7.94 60.85
CA TYR A 64 23.74 -6.69 61.43
C TYR A 64 22.87 -6.94 62.68
N TYR A 65 21.96 -7.91 62.61
CA TYR A 65 21.11 -8.26 63.75
C TYR A 65 21.91 -8.91 64.88
N LEU A 66 22.88 -9.78 64.54
CA LEU A 66 23.81 -10.32 65.54
C LEU A 66 24.60 -9.22 66.26
N MET A 67 25.07 -8.18 65.55
CA MET A 67 25.76 -7.05 66.20
C MET A 67 24.83 -6.31 67.18
N LYS A 68 23.54 -6.19 66.87
CA LYS A 68 22.55 -5.64 67.80
C LYS A 68 22.34 -6.54 69.03
N ASP A 69 22.33 -7.85 68.84
CA ASP A 69 22.22 -8.81 69.95
C ASP A 69 23.46 -8.75 70.86
N ILE A 70 24.67 -8.69 70.27
CA ILE A 70 25.94 -8.49 71.01
C ILE A 70 25.95 -7.20 71.80
N LYS A 71 25.49 -6.09 71.19
CA LYS A 71 25.34 -4.82 71.88
C LYS A 71 24.41 -4.94 73.10
N SER A 72 23.24 -5.58 72.92
CA SER A 72 22.29 -5.85 74.00
C SER A 72 22.91 -6.70 75.12
N MET A 73 23.80 -7.64 74.78
CA MET A 73 24.54 -8.43 75.77
C MET A 73 25.52 -7.57 76.57
N TYR A 74 26.30 -6.70 75.93
CA TYR A 74 27.15 -5.75 76.68
C TYR A 74 26.33 -4.82 77.58
N GLU A 75 25.19 -4.32 77.10
CA GLU A 75 24.26 -3.51 77.90
C GLU A 75 23.73 -4.28 79.12
N LYS A 76 23.41 -5.58 78.96
CA LYS A 76 23.04 -6.46 80.07
C LYS A 76 24.20 -6.62 81.06
N CYS A 77 25.43 -6.83 80.59
CA CYS A 77 26.62 -6.94 81.45
C CYS A 77 26.83 -5.66 82.27
N ILE A 78 26.79 -4.49 81.63
CA ILE A 78 26.99 -3.19 82.30
C ILE A 78 25.90 -2.95 83.34
N ARG A 79 24.63 -3.22 83.00
CA ARG A 79 23.51 -3.09 83.93
C ARG A 79 23.66 -4.05 85.12
N PHE A 80 23.98 -5.31 84.84
CA PHE A 80 24.19 -6.32 85.88
C PHE A 80 25.30 -5.90 86.85
N ILE A 81 26.44 -5.41 86.33
CA ILE A 81 27.53 -4.90 87.15
C ILE A 81 27.08 -3.68 87.97
N GLY A 82 26.43 -2.70 87.36
CA GLY A 82 25.98 -1.48 88.04
C GLY A 82 24.93 -1.72 89.14
N GLU A 83 24.08 -2.73 88.99
CA GLU A 83 23.08 -3.12 89.99
C GLU A 83 23.70 -3.82 91.22
N HIS A 84 24.92 -4.39 91.09
CA HIS A 84 25.57 -5.20 92.13
C HIS A 84 26.93 -4.63 92.62
N GLU A 85 27.38 -3.49 92.06
CA GLU A 85 28.67 -2.81 92.34
C GLU A 85 28.86 -2.43 93.83
N ILE A 86 27.78 -2.42 94.62
CA ILE A 86 27.75 -1.99 96.03
C ILE A 86 28.08 -3.12 97.03
N GLN A 87 28.22 -4.38 96.58
CA GLN A 87 28.30 -5.54 97.48
C GLN A 87 29.63 -6.33 97.47
N LEU A 88 30.62 -5.91 96.69
CA LEU A 88 31.90 -6.62 96.60
C LEU A 88 32.87 -6.15 97.70
N GLU A 89 33.31 -7.05 98.57
CA GLU A 89 34.25 -6.72 99.66
C GLU A 89 35.72 -6.78 99.20
N ASN A 90 36.00 -7.55 98.14
CA ASN A 90 37.35 -7.73 97.61
C ASN A 90 37.72 -6.67 96.56
N LYS A 91 38.61 -5.74 96.95
CA LYS A 91 39.14 -4.68 96.08
C LYS A 91 39.69 -5.16 94.73
N GLN A 92 40.37 -6.31 94.67
CA GLN A 92 40.91 -6.83 93.40
C GLN A 92 39.81 -7.28 92.44
N MET A 93 38.73 -7.82 93.00
CA MET A 93 37.54 -8.22 92.25
C MET A 93 36.76 -6.99 91.77
N THR A 94 36.61 -5.97 92.62
CA THR A 94 36.04 -4.68 92.23
C THR A 94 36.80 -4.07 91.04
N ASP A 95 38.13 -4.01 91.11
CA ASP A 95 38.96 -3.44 90.04
C ASP A 95 38.80 -4.22 88.71
N ILE A 96 38.68 -5.55 88.77
CA ILE A 96 38.47 -6.40 87.60
C ILE A 96 37.06 -6.22 87.00
N VAL A 97 36.03 -6.16 87.85
CA VAL A 97 34.64 -5.96 87.42
C VAL A 97 34.46 -4.57 86.79
N ILE A 98 35.11 -3.54 87.34
CA ILE A 98 35.20 -2.21 86.73
C ILE A 98 35.88 -2.31 85.36
N GLY A 99 37.00 -3.04 85.24
CA GLY A 99 37.66 -3.28 83.97
C GLY A 99 36.76 -3.98 82.93
N ILE A 100 35.97 -4.98 83.34
CA ILE A 100 34.98 -5.65 82.48
C ILE A 100 33.90 -4.68 82.01
N LYS A 101 33.37 -3.84 82.92
CA LYS A 101 32.36 -2.82 82.62
C LYS A 101 32.90 -1.79 81.62
N GLU A 102 34.10 -1.27 81.86
CA GLU A 102 34.76 -0.32 80.95
C GLU A 102 35.01 -0.93 79.56
N MET A 103 35.45 -2.20 79.50
CA MET A 103 35.61 -2.91 78.23
C MET A 103 34.28 -3.09 77.49
N ALA A 104 33.20 -3.44 78.19
CA ALA A 104 31.87 -3.56 77.62
C ALA A 104 31.30 -2.21 77.15
N GLU A 105 31.51 -1.13 77.93
CA GLU A 105 31.13 0.24 77.55
C GLU A 105 31.85 0.68 76.28
N ASN A 106 33.17 0.45 76.20
CA ASN A 106 33.96 0.75 75.00
C ASN A 106 33.52 -0.08 73.79
N ALA A 107 33.17 -1.36 74.00
CA ALA A 107 32.67 -2.23 72.94
C ALA A 107 31.33 -1.74 72.36
N ILE A 108 30.42 -1.22 73.19
CA ILE A 108 29.14 -0.65 72.72
C ILE A 108 29.34 0.52 71.76
N TYR A 109 30.32 1.40 72.03
CA TYR A 109 30.62 2.54 71.16
C TYR A 109 31.11 2.13 69.77
N SER A 110 31.71 0.94 69.65
CA SER A 110 32.16 0.40 68.37
C SER A 110 31.03 -0.18 67.50
N ILE A 111 29.82 -0.35 68.06
CA ILE A 111 28.65 -0.91 67.35
C ILE A 111 27.68 0.21 66.97
N GLU A 112 27.53 0.46 65.67
CA GLU A 112 26.70 1.52 65.10
C GLU A 112 25.21 1.38 65.45
N ASN A 113 24.55 2.53 65.70
CA ASN A 113 23.11 2.63 65.98
C ASN A 113 22.34 3.10 64.74
N GLY A 114 21.95 2.15 63.89
CA GLY A 114 21.04 2.39 62.76
C GLY A 114 19.63 1.84 62.98
N LYS A 115 18.64 2.42 62.30
CA LYS A 115 17.30 1.81 62.16
C LYS A 115 17.26 0.76 61.07
N ASP A 116 17.90 1.05 59.93
CA ASP A 116 17.93 0.19 58.75
C ASP A 116 19.21 -0.67 58.68
N ASN A 117 19.15 -1.80 57.98
CA ASN A 117 20.26 -2.73 57.78
C ASN A 117 21.15 -2.25 56.60
N PRO A 118 22.39 -1.77 56.83
CA PRO A 118 23.25 -1.23 55.78
C PRO A 118 23.64 -2.26 54.72
N ILE A 119 23.84 -3.52 55.15
CA ILE A 119 24.18 -4.64 54.25
C ILE A 119 23.01 -4.91 53.28
N ALA A 120 21.78 -4.87 53.79
CA ALA A 120 20.58 -5.04 52.98
C ALA A 120 20.41 -3.92 51.94
N TYR A 121 20.70 -2.69 52.35
CA TYR A 121 20.65 -1.52 51.48
C TYR A 121 21.70 -1.58 50.37
N GLU A 122 22.97 -1.85 50.70
CA GLU A 122 24.04 -1.99 49.70
C GLU A 122 23.71 -3.09 48.68
N ARG A 123 23.23 -4.25 49.14
CA ARG A 123 22.78 -5.34 48.26
C ARG A 123 21.69 -4.87 47.29
N MET A 124 20.68 -4.14 47.79
CA MET A 124 19.60 -3.63 46.95
C MET A 124 20.11 -2.65 45.89
N VAL A 125 21.07 -1.79 46.24
CA VAL A 125 21.68 -0.83 45.31
C VAL A 125 22.46 -1.55 44.22
N ILE A 126 23.29 -2.53 44.58
CA ILE A 126 24.09 -3.34 43.63
C ILE A 126 23.17 -4.05 42.63
N ILE A 127 22.13 -4.75 43.12
CA ILE A 127 21.16 -5.46 42.28
C ILE A 127 20.43 -4.47 41.36
N SER A 128 19.91 -3.38 41.91
CA SER A 128 19.11 -2.41 41.13
C SER A 128 19.96 -1.71 40.06
N GLY A 129 21.21 -1.37 40.37
CA GLY A 129 22.17 -0.81 39.41
C GLY A 129 22.53 -1.80 38.31
N GLY A 130 22.71 -3.08 38.64
CA GLY A 130 22.94 -4.14 37.68
C GLY A 130 21.76 -4.37 36.73
N ILE A 131 20.54 -4.44 37.25
CA ILE A 131 19.31 -4.55 36.45
C ILE A 131 19.17 -3.37 35.47
N LEU A 132 19.53 -2.15 35.90
CA LEU A 132 19.53 -0.98 35.02
C LEU A 132 20.52 -1.13 33.87
N LYS A 133 21.74 -1.63 34.13
CA LYS A 133 22.74 -1.91 33.09
C LYS A 133 22.24 -2.93 32.07
N ILE A 134 21.56 -4.00 32.51
CA ILE A 134 20.95 -4.98 31.60
C ILE A 134 19.88 -4.32 30.73
N LYS A 135 19.00 -3.50 31.34
CA LYS A 135 17.97 -2.75 30.60
C LYS A 135 18.58 -1.79 29.57
N GLU A 136 19.66 -1.11 29.90
CA GLU A 136 20.40 -0.24 28.97
C GLU A 136 21.02 -1.03 27.81
N ALA A 137 21.56 -2.22 28.08
CA ALA A 137 22.12 -3.09 27.05
C ALA A 137 21.04 -3.53 26.05
N TYR A 138 19.87 -3.97 26.53
CA TYR A 138 18.71 -4.25 25.67
C TYR A 138 18.32 -3.03 24.85
N ARG A 139 18.21 -1.83 25.46
CA ARG A 139 17.81 -0.61 24.75
C ARG A 139 18.80 -0.20 23.66
N LYS A 140 20.12 -0.32 23.92
CA LYS A 140 21.17 -0.01 22.93
C LYS A 140 21.07 -0.92 21.72
N LYS A 141 20.92 -2.24 21.93
CA LYS A 141 20.73 -3.21 20.84
C LYS A 141 19.42 -2.95 20.10
N MET A 142 18.35 -2.61 20.83
CA MET A 142 17.03 -2.34 20.27
C MET A 142 17.00 -1.07 19.39
N ASN A 143 17.86 -0.08 19.63
CA ASN A 143 17.95 1.10 18.77
C ASN A 143 18.54 0.79 17.37
N LEU A 144 19.25 -0.34 17.21
CA LEU A 144 19.83 -0.77 15.94
C LEU A 144 18.82 -1.56 15.06
N LEU A 145 17.57 -1.74 15.51
CA LEU A 145 16.53 -2.48 14.77
C LEU A 145 16.09 -1.80 13.48
N HIS A 146 15.99 -0.46 13.47
CA HIS A 146 15.41 0.28 12.35
C HIS A 146 16.22 0.14 11.04
N GLU A 147 17.52 -0.18 11.14
CA GLU A 147 18.39 -0.36 9.97
C GLU A 147 18.28 -1.75 9.33
N LYS A 148 17.63 -2.72 10.00
CA LYS A 148 17.65 -4.15 9.60
C LYS A 148 16.30 -4.74 9.19
N CYS A 149 15.18 -4.06 9.45
CA CYS A 149 13.87 -4.56 9.06
C CYS A 149 13.54 -4.20 7.61
N ALA A 150 13.73 -5.16 6.70
CA ALA A 150 13.19 -5.10 5.34
C ALA A 150 12.11 -6.19 5.22
N VAL A 151 10.85 -5.77 5.12
CA VAL A 151 9.72 -6.69 4.92
C VAL A 151 9.34 -6.61 3.45
N ASP A 152 9.26 -7.77 2.80
CA ASP A 152 8.82 -7.87 1.41
C ASP A 152 7.34 -7.44 1.29
N ASN A 153 6.98 -6.81 0.17
CA ASN A 153 5.63 -6.38 -0.14
C ASN A 153 4.66 -7.57 -0.35
N HIS A 154 5.17 -8.78 -0.60
CA HIS A 154 4.36 -9.98 -0.84
C HIS A 154 4.42 -11.02 0.28
N ILE A 155 4.83 -10.63 1.48
CA ILE A 155 5.03 -11.58 2.58
C ILE A 155 3.69 -12.20 3.04
N THR A 156 3.65 -13.53 3.11
CA THR A 156 2.49 -14.25 3.65
C THR A 156 2.45 -14.16 5.18
N LYS A 157 1.29 -14.48 5.77
CA LYS A 157 1.14 -14.59 7.22
C LYS A 157 2.17 -15.49 7.88
N ALA A 158 2.41 -16.65 7.26
CA ALA A 158 3.31 -17.65 7.80
C ALA A 158 4.75 -17.11 7.79
N GLU A 159 5.18 -16.55 6.66
CA GLU A 159 6.51 -15.96 6.49
C GLU A 159 6.73 -14.76 7.41
N LEU A 160 5.73 -13.89 7.61
CA LEU A 160 5.85 -12.74 8.50
C LEU A 160 5.96 -13.17 9.97
N LEU A 161 5.19 -14.18 10.40
CA LEU A 161 5.30 -14.75 11.74
C LEU A 161 6.66 -15.40 11.97
N GLU A 162 7.13 -16.17 10.99
CA GLU A 162 8.44 -16.82 11.03
C GLU A 162 9.57 -15.78 11.07
N TYR A 163 9.50 -14.72 10.25
CA TYR A 163 10.44 -13.62 10.26
C TYR A 163 10.51 -12.94 11.64
N ILE A 164 9.36 -12.59 12.23
CA ILE A 164 9.30 -11.99 13.57
C ILE A 164 9.90 -12.93 14.62
N GLN A 165 9.56 -14.22 14.56
CA GLN A 165 10.07 -15.22 15.49
C GLN A 165 11.59 -15.34 15.40
N ASN A 166 12.13 -15.51 14.20
CA ASN A 166 13.57 -15.63 13.97
C ASN A 166 14.32 -14.37 14.41
N PHE A 167 13.77 -13.19 14.14
CA PHE A 167 14.37 -11.93 14.56
C PHE A 167 14.44 -11.82 16.10
N VAL A 168 13.33 -12.11 16.79
CA VAL A 168 13.26 -12.02 18.25
C VAL A 168 14.19 -13.05 18.90
N SER A 169 14.25 -14.28 18.39
CA SER A 169 15.18 -15.30 18.87
C SER A 169 16.64 -14.84 18.75
N SER A 170 17.04 -14.40 17.55
CA SER A 170 18.40 -13.91 17.29
C SER A 170 18.77 -12.72 18.18
N PHE A 171 17.81 -11.82 18.48
CA PHE A 171 18.05 -10.73 19.42
C PHE A 171 18.48 -11.23 20.80
N PHE A 172 17.82 -12.25 21.35
CA PHE A 172 18.12 -12.74 22.70
C PHE A 172 19.36 -13.64 22.74
N GLU A 173 19.64 -14.40 21.67
CA GLU A 173 20.91 -15.12 21.50
C GLU A 173 22.09 -14.13 21.54
N ASP A 174 22.02 -13.04 20.77
CA ASP A 174 23.04 -11.98 20.75
C ASP A 174 23.22 -11.27 22.10
N MET A 175 22.18 -11.28 22.95
CA MET A 175 22.20 -10.62 24.26
C MET A 175 22.62 -11.54 25.40
N GLU A 176 22.78 -12.85 25.16
CA GLU A 176 23.11 -13.82 26.19
C GLU A 176 24.44 -13.49 26.90
N GLU A 177 25.52 -13.34 26.12
CA GLU A 177 26.85 -13.07 26.64
C GLU A 177 26.94 -11.72 27.39
N PRO A 178 26.48 -10.57 26.81
CA PRO A 178 26.49 -9.29 27.51
C PRO A 178 25.73 -9.29 28.83
N VAL A 179 24.57 -9.96 28.89
CA VAL A 179 23.76 -10.01 30.11
C VAL A 179 24.39 -10.91 31.15
N ASN A 180 24.94 -12.06 30.76
CA ASN A 180 25.67 -12.95 31.65
C ASN A 180 26.92 -12.29 32.25
N GLU A 181 27.64 -11.47 31.47
CA GLU A 181 28.77 -10.69 31.97
C GLU A 181 28.32 -9.67 33.04
N ILE A 182 27.21 -8.96 32.81
CA ILE A 182 26.67 -8.04 33.81
C ILE A 182 26.26 -8.78 35.09
N ILE A 183 25.59 -9.94 34.98
CA ILE A 183 25.20 -10.77 36.12
C ILE A 183 26.43 -11.24 36.91
N LYS A 184 27.50 -11.66 36.21
CA LYS A 184 28.77 -12.03 36.83
C LYS A 184 29.36 -10.89 37.65
N ASN A 185 29.33 -9.68 37.11
CA ASN A 185 29.80 -8.49 37.81
C ASN A 185 28.96 -8.18 39.05
N ILE A 186 27.61 -8.28 38.96
CA ILE A 186 26.71 -8.12 40.12
C ILE A 186 27.07 -9.11 41.22
N LEU A 187 27.22 -10.40 40.89
CA LEU A 187 27.58 -11.44 41.86
C LEU A 187 28.92 -11.17 42.52
N ASN A 188 29.91 -10.73 41.73
CA ASN A 188 31.22 -10.38 42.24
C ASN A 188 31.15 -9.18 43.20
N ASP A 189 30.38 -8.15 42.86
CA ASP A 189 30.20 -6.95 43.69
C ASP A 189 29.47 -7.31 45.00
N LEU A 190 28.44 -8.15 44.93
CA LEU A 190 27.74 -8.67 46.12
C LEU A 190 28.68 -9.47 47.03
N TRP A 191 29.56 -10.29 46.45
CA TRP A 191 30.54 -11.06 47.22
C TRP A 191 31.57 -10.15 47.90
N HIS A 192 31.96 -9.06 47.26
CA HIS A 192 32.97 -8.13 47.74
C HIS A 192 32.41 -6.88 48.44
N SER A 193 31.11 -6.88 48.78
CA SER A 193 30.39 -5.82 49.51
C SER A 193 31.23 -5.20 50.64
N GLU A 194 31.25 -3.87 50.68
CA GLU A 194 32.03 -3.13 51.66
C GLU A 194 31.42 -3.24 53.06
N GLU A 195 30.10 -3.15 53.16
CA GLU A 195 29.40 -3.30 54.44
C GLU A 195 29.57 -4.72 55.00
N LYS A 196 29.52 -5.76 54.15
CA LYS A 196 29.83 -7.13 54.58
C LYS A 196 31.22 -7.21 55.21
N LYS A 197 32.25 -6.66 54.56
CA LYS A 197 33.63 -6.68 55.06
C LYS A 197 33.76 -5.93 56.39
N LYS A 198 33.09 -4.78 56.51
CA LYS A 198 33.05 -3.97 57.74
C LYS A 198 32.46 -4.76 58.92
N TYR A 199 31.29 -5.39 58.72
CA TYR A 199 30.63 -6.15 59.77
C TYR A 199 31.34 -7.47 60.10
N MET A 200 32.00 -8.12 59.13
CA MET A 200 32.87 -9.28 59.38
C MET A 200 34.08 -8.89 60.25
N LYS A 201 34.71 -7.74 59.97
CA LYS A 201 35.80 -7.24 60.79
C LYS A 201 35.32 -6.93 62.21
N LEU A 202 34.17 -6.28 62.34
CA LEU A 202 33.56 -5.97 63.63
C LEU A 202 33.26 -7.24 64.43
N LEU A 203 32.70 -8.29 63.80
CA LEU A 203 32.47 -9.59 64.44
C LEU A 203 33.76 -10.17 65.05
N LEU A 204 34.87 -10.14 64.31
CA LEU A 204 36.17 -10.62 64.79
C LEU A 204 36.74 -9.76 65.92
N GLU A 205 36.52 -8.45 65.87
CA GLU A 205 36.90 -7.53 66.96
C GLU A 205 36.08 -7.83 68.23
N GLN A 206 34.77 -8.02 68.12
CA GLN A 206 33.91 -8.38 69.26
C GLN A 206 34.26 -9.75 69.84
N LYS A 207 34.60 -10.73 68.99
CA LYS A 207 35.09 -12.04 69.44
C LYS A 207 36.29 -11.89 70.38
N LYS A 208 37.29 -11.11 69.99
CA LYS A 208 38.51 -10.89 70.81
C LYS A 208 38.21 -10.20 72.13
N ILE A 209 37.27 -9.24 72.12
CA ILE A 209 36.82 -8.57 73.35
C ILE A 209 36.17 -9.60 74.27
N MET A 210 35.23 -10.41 73.77
CA MET A 210 34.58 -11.45 74.56
C MET A 210 35.55 -12.52 75.05
N GLU A 211 36.51 -12.96 74.24
CA GLU A 211 37.60 -13.87 74.66
C GLU A 211 38.41 -13.26 75.82
N SER A 212 38.74 -11.96 75.73
CA SER A 212 39.48 -11.26 76.79
C SER A 212 38.68 -11.16 78.09
N LEU A 213 37.37 -10.91 77.98
CA LEU A 213 36.45 -10.92 79.12
C LEU A 213 36.33 -12.33 79.74
N MET A 214 36.37 -13.38 78.91
CA MET A 214 36.29 -14.77 79.35
C MET A 214 37.57 -15.30 80.02
N MET A 215 38.73 -14.67 79.79
CA MET A 215 40.01 -15.07 80.40
C MET A 215 40.08 -14.79 81.91
N VAL A 216 39.14 -14.01 82.46
CA VAL A 216 39.00 -13.78 83.89
C VAL A 216 38.38 -15.02 84.53
N LYS A 217 39.17 -15.89 85.19
CA LYS A 217 38.65 -17.08 85.87
C LYS A 217 38.46 -16.82 87.35
N VAL A 218 37.37 -17.36 87.92
CA VAL A 218 37.13 -17.38 89.39
C VAL A 218 38.31 -18.03 90.14
N GLU A 219 38.99 -18.99 89.50
CA GLU A 219 40.19 -19.66 90.01
C GLU A 219 41.42 -18.73 90.13
N ASP A 220 41.49 -17.63 89.39
CA ASP A 220 42.59 -16.65 89.48
C ASP A 220 42.56 -15.88 90.81
N PHE A 221 41.45 -15.94 91.54
CA PHE A 221 41.21 -15.28 92.82
C PHE A 221 41.50 -16.19 94.04
N SER A 222 41.95 -17.43 93.81
CA SER A 222 42.11 -18.54 94.76
C SER A 222 43.09 -18.35 95.94
N LYS A 223 43.57 -17.13 96.20
CA LYS A 223 44.43 -16.81 97.35
C LYS A 223 43.73 -16.08 98.50
N LYS A 224 42.43 -15.78 98.42
CA LYS A 224 41.62 -15.22 99.52
C LYS A 224 40.22 -15.84 99.58
N ASN A 225 39.67 -16.00 100.79
CA ASN A 225 38.31 -16.48 101.04
C ASN A 225 37.28 -15.56 100.35
N LEU A 226 36.84 -15.92 99.14
CA LEU A 226 35.68 -15.30 98.49
C LEU A 226 34.40 -15.73 99.23
N THR A 227 33.41 -14.84 99.28
CA THR A 227 32.07 -15.18 99.75
C THR A 227 31.29 -15.94 98.67
N GLN A 228 30.30 -16.75 99.07
CA GLN A 228 29.44 -17.45 98.09
C GLN A 228 28.71 -16.48 97.16
N GLN A 229 28.32 -15.30 97.67
CA GLN A 229 27.66 -14.25 96.87
C GLN A 229 28.58 -13.68 95.77
N GLU A 230 29.88 -13.53 96.05
CA GLU A 230 30.87 -13.09 95.06
C GLU A 230 31.10 -14.17 93.97
N ILE A 231 31.08 -15.45 94.36
CA ILE A 231 31.17 -16.58 93.42
C ILE A 231 29.95 -16.60 92.50
N ASP A 232 28.74 -16.55 93.06
CA ASP A 232 27.49 -16.57 92.30
C ASP A 232 27.37 -15.37 91.35
N PHE A 233 27.83 -14.18 91.77
CA PHE A 233 27.88 -12.99 90.93
C PHE A 233 28.80 -13.18 89.71
N PHE A 234 30.01 -13.69 89.92
CA PHE A 234 30.95 -13.93 88.82
C PHE A 234 30.45 -15.02 87.89
N GLU A 235 29.91 -16.13 88.40
CA GLU A 235 29.36 -17.20 87.57
C GLU A 235 28.24 -16.68 86.67
N LEU A 236 27.36 -15.82 87.19
CA LEU A 236 26.29 -15.23 86.41
C LEU A 236 26.79 -14.20 85.38
N LEU A 237 27.76 -13.34 85.75
CA LEU A 237 28.39 -12.40 84.82
C LEU A 237 29.09 -13.14 83.67
N MET A 238 29.84 -14.19 84.00
CA MET A 238 30.53 -15.02 83.01
C MET A 238 29.55 -15.79 82.13
N SER A 239 28.42 -16.24 82.67
CA SER A 239 27.34 -16.85 81.88
C SER A 239 26.80 -15.91 80.79
N ILE A 240 26.57 -14.63 81.11
CA ILE A 240 26.11 -13.63 80.12
C ILE A 240 27.17 -13.42 79.02
N ILE A 241 28.45 -13.38 79.39
CA ILE A 241 29.55 -13.20 78.43
C ILE A 241 29.73 -14.45 77.55
N LEU A 242 29.61 -15.65 78.14
CA LEU A 242 29.66 -16.93 77.45
C LEU A 242 28.54 -17.08 76.42
N GLU A 243 27.30 -16.71 76.78
CA GLU A 243 26.17 -16.73 75.86
C GLU A 243 26.44 -15.88 74.61
N GLY A 244 27.07 -14.72 74.78
CA GLY A 244 27.42 -13.86 73.65
C GLY A 244 28.55 -14.39 72.80
N TYR A 245 29.56 -14.99 73.44
CA TYR A 245 30.65 -15.63 72.74
C TYR A 245 30.17 -16.82 71.89
N ASP A 246 29.29 -17.66 72.46
CA ASP A 246 28.72 -18.81 71.75
C ASP A 246 27.91 -18.36 70.53
N GLN A 247 27.14 -17.28 70.63
CA GLN A 247 26.43 -16.70 69.48
C GLN A 247 27.38 -16.22 68.37
N ILE A 248 28.52 -15.61 68.73
CA ILE A 248 29.56 -15.20 67.78
C ILE A 248 30.16 -16.43 67.08
N VAL A 249 30.56 -17.45 67.84
CA VAL A 249 31.19 -18.67 67.31
C VAL A 249 30.23 -19.43 66.39
N MET A 250 28.97 -19.60 66.81
CA MET A 250 27.95 -20.22 65.97
C MET A 250 27.77 -19.47 64.65
N LYS A 251 27.80 -18.13 64.67
CA LYS A 251 27.67 -17.34 63.45
C LYS A 251 28.90 -17.46 62.55
N GLU A 252 30.09 -17.42 63.13
CA GLU A 252 31.34 -17.60 62.39
C GLU A 252 31.36 -18.96 61.67
N GLU A 253 30.93 -20.03 62.34
CA GLU A 253 30.82 -21.35 61.74
C GLU A 253 29.80 -21.38 60.59
N GLN A 254 28.62 -20.76 60.76
CA GLN A 254 27.63 -20.63 59.70
C GLN A 254 28.18 -19.88 58.47
N LEU A 255 28.94 -18.81 58.69
CA LEU A 255 29.49 -17.98 57.61
C LEU A 255 30.68 -18.65 56.91
N SER A 256 31.46 -19.48 57.63
CA SER A 256 32.56 -20.25 57.05
C SER A 256 32.12 -21.29 56.02
N LYS A 257 30.84 -21.69 56.07
CA LYS A 257 30.22 -22.65 55.15
C LYS A 257 29.63 -21.99 53.90
N VAL A 258 29.63 -20.66 53.81
CA VAL A 258 29.09 -19.93 52.66
C VAL A 258 30.10 -19.94 51.51
N VAL A 259 29.67 -20.42 50.34
CA VAL A 259 30.52 -20.56 49.14
C VAL A 259 30.23 -19.43 48.15
N GLN A 260 31.24 -19.04 47.36
CA GLN A 260 31.09 -18.07 46.28
C GLN A 260 30.25 -18.68 45.15
N ILE A 261 29.23 -17.95 44.72
CA ILE A 261 28.29 -18.41 43.69
C ILE A 261 28.92 -18.29 42.30
N GLU A 262 28.79 -19.34 41.49
CA GLU A 262 29.12 -19.32 40.06
C GLU A 262 27.90 -18.92 39.19
N VAL A 263 28.18 -18.25 38.06
CA VAL A 263 27.18 -17.76 37.10
C VAL A 263 26.37 -18.90 36.49
N GLY A 264 26.97 -20.08 36.32
CA GLY A 264 26.38 -21.25 35.65
C GLY A 264 25.15 -21.82 36.34
N GLU A 265 24.94 -21.54 37.63
CA GLU A 265 23.79 -22.02 38.39
C GLU A 265 22.52 -21.17 38.18
N MET A 266 22.61 -20.02 37.51
CA MET A 266 21.48 -19.10 37.44
C MET A 266 20.48 -19.42 36.32
N GLY A 267 20.86 -20.10 35.24
CA GLY A 267 19.94 -20.54 34.19
C GLY A 267 19.01 -19.45 33.59
N LEU A 268 19.41 -18.17 33.68
CA LEU A 268 18.51 -17.01 33.51
C LEU A 268 18.14 -16.70 32.05
N LEU A 269 18.91 -17.23 31.09
CA LEU A 269 18.75 -17.03 29.65
C LEU A 269 18.80 -18.35 28.88
N SER A 270 18.35 -19.46 29.48
CA SER A 270 18.29 -20.71 28.72
C SER A 270 17.40 -20.52 27.48
N PRO A 271 17.80 -21.07 26.31
CA PRO A 271 16.99 -21.00 25.09
C PRO A 271 15.53 -21.43 25.32
N GLU A 272 15.31 -22.41 26.20
CA GLU A 272 13.97 -22.90 26.59
C GLU A 272 13.12 -21.85 27.30
N THR A 273 13.71 -21.01 28.17
CA THR A 273 12.99 -19.94 28.86
C THR A 273 12.59 -18.83 27.90
N ILE A 274 13.45 -18.53 26.92
CA ILE A 274 13.18 -17.57 25.84
C ILE A 274 12.01 -18.08 24.98
N LEU A 275 12.08 -19.36 24.57
CA LEU A 275 11.06 -20.01 23.75
C LEU A 275 9.69 -19.99 24.43
N GLN A 276 9.61 -20.36 25.72
CA GLN A 276 8.36 -20.31 26.47
C GLN A 276 7.80 -18.89 26.62
N ALA A 277 8.67 -17.89 26.80
CA ALA A 277 8.24 -16.50 26.87
C ALA A 277 7.70 -16.00 25.52
N MET A 278 8.32 -16.42 24.42
CA MET A 278 7.84 -16.16 23.06
C MET A 278 6.49 -16.82 22.82
N GLU A 279 6.35 -18.12 23.08
CA GLU A 279 5.10 -18.89 22.90
C GLU A 279 3.92 -18.30 23.67
N LYS A 280 4.13 -17.88 24.92
CA LYS A 280 3.08 -17.22 25.74
C LYS A 280 2.57 -15.92 25.13
N ASN A 281 3.39 -15.25 24.33
CA ASN A 281 3.01 -14.00 23.70
C ASN A 281 2.54 -14.18 22.24
N MET A 282 2.79 -15.36 21.62
CA MET A 282 2.39 -15.66 20.24
C MET A 282 0.89 -15.49 19.96
N SER A 283 0.00 -15.63 20.96
CA SER A 283 -1.44 -15.41 20.75
C SER A 283 -1.76 -13.96 20.39
N ILE A 284 -1.18 -13.01 21.13
CA ILE A 284 -1.33 -11.56 20.90
C ILE A 284 -0.70 -11.17 19.54
N TYR A 285 0.37 -11.86 19.14
CA TYR A 285 1.06 -11.56 17.88
C TYR A 285 0.23 -11.98 16.68
N LYS A 286 -0.40 -13.15 16.76
CA LYS A 286 -1.26 -13.66 15.69
C LYS A 286 -2.39 -12.67 15.38
N ASP A 287 -2.98 -12.05 16.39
CA ASP A 287 -4.05 -11.07 16.20
C ASP A 287 -3.54 -9.75 15.59
N ASN A 288 -2.37 -9.26 16.03
CA ASN A 288 -1.75 -8.07 15.43
C ASN A 288 -1.33 -8.31 13.98
N VAL A 289 -0.71 -9.46 13.68
CA VAL A 289 -0.34 -9.85 12.32
C VAL A 289 -1.58 -10.00 11.43
N ASN A 290 -2.66 -10.61 11.94
CA ASN A 290 -3.94 -10.66 11.22
C ASN A 290 -4.46 -9.27 10.86
N THR A 291 -4.39 -8.33 11.81
CA THR A 291 -4.86 -6.94 11.60
C THR A 291 -4.01 -6.23 10.53
N MET A 292 -2.70 -6.45 10.56
CA MET A 292 -1.78 -5.89 9.56
C MET A 292 -2.02 -6.48 8.16
N LEU A 293 -2.20 -7.80 8.05
CA LEU A 293 -2.49 -8.44 6.77
C LEU A 293 -3.84 -8.01 6.20
N LYS A 294 -4.86 -7.86 7.07
CA LYS A 294 -6.14 -7.30 6.64
C LYS A 294 -5.98 -5.89 6.07
N TYR A 295 -5.11 -5.08 6.66
CA TYR A 295 -4.78 -3.76 6.13
C TYR A 295 -4.04 -3.84 4.77
N VAL A 296 -3.15 -4.82 4.57
CA VAL A 296 -2.52 -5.08 3.25
C VAL A 296 -3.59 -5.41 2.22
N ASP A 297 -4.48 -6.35 2.54
CA ASP A 297 -5.55 -6.81 1.64
C ASP A 297 -6.50 -5.66 1.30
N GLU A 298 -6.95 -4.90 2.30
CA GLU A 298 -7.78 -3.71 2.11
C GLU A 298 -7.07 -2.65 1.26
N ASN A 299 -5.76 -2.44 1.45
CA ASN A 299 -5.00 -1.50 0.63
C ASN A 299 -4.86 -1.96 -0.82
N HIS A 300 -4.59 -3.25 -1.03
CA HIS A 300 -4.54 -3.85 -2.36
C HIS A 300 -5.88 -3.71 -3.08
N GLN A 301 -6.97 -4.09 -2.42
CA GLN A 301 -8.31 -4.02 -2.98
C GLN A 301 -8.74 -2.58 -3.29
N ASN A 302 -8.47 -1.61 -2.41
CA ASN A 302 -8.76 -0.20 -2.68
C ASN A 302 -7.95 0.32 -3.88
N SER A 303 -6.69 -0.09 -4.03
CA SER A 303 -5.83 0.32 -5.15
C SER A 303 -6.29 -0.32 -6.47
N HIS A 304 -6.74 -1.57 -6.41
CA HIS A 304 -7.35 -2.30 -7.52
C HIS A 304 -8.64 -1.63 -8.00
N GLU A 305 -9.55 -1.31 -7.08
CA GLU A 305 -10.78 -0.59 -7.41
C GLU A 305 -10.50 0.79 -8.02
N ALA A 306 -9.54 1.54 -7.46
CA ALA A 306 -9.13 2.83 -8.01
C ALA A 306 -8.53 2.70 -9.43
N PHE A 307 -7.71 1.68 -9.66
CA PHE A 307 -7.13 1.39 -10.97
C PHE A 307 -8.21 1.02 -12.00
N ILE A 308 -9.13 0.14 -11.63
CA ILE A 308 -10.30 -0.22 -12.45
C ILE A 308 -11.11 1.03 -12.79
N HIS A 309 -11.44 1.86 -11.80
CA HIS A 309 -12.22 3.07 -12.04
C HIS A 309 -11.54 4.04 -13.00
N LEU A 310 -10.23 4.28 -12.83
CA LEU A 310 -9.45 5.10 -13.76
C LEU A 310 -9.50 4.54 -15.19
N MET A 311 -9.26 3.24 -15.35
CA MET A 311 -9.32 2.56 -16.64
C MET A 311 -10.69 2.72 -17.28
N TYR A 312 -11.76 2.44 -16.53
CA TYR A 312 -13.13 2.52 -17.00
C TYR A 312 -13.52 3.93 -17.42
N ASP A 313 -13.19 4.94 -16.62
CA ASP A 313 -13.54 6.33 -16.90
C ASP A 313 -12.89 6.84 -18.19
N GLU A 314 -11.60 6.58 -18.39
CA GLU A 314 -10.88 7.02 -19.58
C GLU A 314 -11.33 6.28 -20.85
N LEU A 315 -11.57 4.97 -20.74
CA LEU A 315 -12.17 4.19 -21.84
C LEU A 315 -13.58 4.69 -22.16
N TYR A 316 -14.38 5.02 -21.14
CA TYR A 316 -15.73 5.54 -21.33
C TYR A 316 -15.75 6.87 -22.05
N LYS A 317 -14.89 7.82 -21.62
CA LYS A 317 -14.74 9.13 -22.28
C LYS A 317 -14.33 8.97 -23.73
N THR A 318 -13.33 8.13 -23.99
CA THR A 318 -12.78 7.88 -25.32
C THR A 318 -13.82 7.26 -26.25
N HIS A 319 -14.53 6.24 -25.76
CA HIS A 319 -15.64 5.60 -26.46
C HIS A 319 -16.78 6.59 -26.79
N ARG A 320 -17.23 7.37 -25.81
CA ARG A 320 -18.31 8.35 -26.00
C ARG A 320 -17.93 9.42 -27.02
N SER A 321 -16.67 9.84 -27.03
CA SER A 321 -16.14 10.76 -28.03
C SER A 321 -16.23 10.18 -29.45
N LEU A 322 -15.84 8.91 -29.62
CA LEU A 322 -15.96 8.23 -30.92
C LEU A 322 -17.41 8.11 -31.38
N LEU A 323 -18.32 7.65 -30.51
CA LEU A 323 -19.74 7.54 -30.86
C LEU A 323 -20.35 8.88 -31.26
N MET A 324 -19.97 9.97 -30.58
CA MET A 324 -20.42 11.32 -30.95
C MET A 324 -19.88 11.73 -32.33
N LYS A 325 -18.62 11.42 -32.65
CA LYS A 325 -18.02 11.68 -33.97
C LYS A 325 -18.75 10.93 -35.07
N ILE A 326 -18.94 9.62 -34.90
CA ILE A 326 -19.65 8.74 -35.83
C ILE A 326 -21.09 9.20 -36.04
N LYS A 327 -21.79 9.53 -34.94
CA LYS A 327 -23.17 10.02 -35.00
C LYS A 327 -23.26 11.31 -35.79
N LYS A 328 -22.38 12.28 -35.51
CA LYS A 328 -22.35 13.58 -36.21
C LYS A 328 -22.15 13.39 -37.70
N GLU A 329 -21.17 12.60 -38.09
CA GLU A 329 -20.90 12.30 -39.50
C GLU A 329 -22.12 11.66 -40.17
N SER A 330 -22.68 10.61 -39.56
CA SER A 330 -23.78 9.86 -40.15
C SER A 330 -25.09 10.67 -40.20
N THR A 331 -25.30 11.63 -39.30
CA THR A 331 -26.45 12.53 -39.31
C THR A 331 -26.41 13.47 -40.52
N ASN A 332 -25.24 13.96 -40.94
CA ASN A 332 -25.13 14.83 -42.11
C ASN A 332 -25.60 14.12 -43.38
N TYR A 333 -25.21 12.86 -43.57
CA TYR A 333 -25.64 12.07 -44.73
C TYR A 333 -27.13 11.73 -44.68
N GLN A 334 -27.70 11.46 -43.50
CA GLN A 334 -29.14 11.24 -43.35
C GLN A 334 -29.95 12.49 -43.70
N ILE A 335 -29.53 13.65 -43.21
CA ILE A 335 -30.21 14.92 -43.51
C ILE A 335 -30.21 15.17 -45.03
N LEU A 336 -29.07 14.94 -45.68
CA LEU A 336 -28.98 15.04 -47.13
C LEU A 336 -29.93 14.07 -47.84
N SER A 337 -29.89 12.79 -47.47
CA SER A 337 -30.74 11.75 -48.06
C SER A 337 -32.22 12.11 -47.97
N CYS A 338 -32.70 12.42 -46.75
CA CYS A 338 -34.09 12.82 -46.53
C CYS A 338 -34.46 14.04 -47.38
N HIS A 339 -33.58 15.04 -47.46
CA HIS A 339 -33.88 16.24 -48.23
C HIS A 339 -33.96 15.96 -49.74
N ILE A 340 -33.08 15.12 -50.29
CA ILE A 340 -33.14 14.71 -51.70
C ILE A 340 -34.40 13.89 -51.98
N LEU A 341 -34.79 12.97 -51.08
CA LEU A 341 -36.02 12.20 -51.20
C LEU A 341 -37.27 13.09 -51.18
N GLU A 342 -37.33 14.08 -50.29
CA GLU A 342 -38.41 15.08 -50.25
C GLU A 342 -38.51 15.89 -51.55
N LEU A 343 -37.36 16.21 -52.16
CA LEU A 343 -37.31 16.92 -53.43
C LEU A 343 -37.80 16.03 -54.59
N PHE A 344 -37.42 14.75 -54.61
CA PHE A 344 -37.98 13.79 -55.55
C PHE A 344 -39.49 13.60 -55.36
N GLU A 345 -39.98 13.49 -54.13
CA GLU A 345 -41.41 13.35 -53.83
C GLU A 345 -42.21 14.55 -54.35
N LYS A 346 -41.72 15.78 -54.12
CA LYS A 346 -42.31 17.01 -54.67
C LYS A 346 -42.32 17.01 -56.19
N LEU A 347 -41.24 16.55 -56.81
CA LEU A 347 -41.15 16.43 -58.27
C LEU A 347 -42.18 15.43 -58.80
N VAL A 348 -42.28 14.24 -58.19
CA VAL A 348 -43.26 13.21 -58.52
C VAL A 348 -44.69 13.74 -58.41
N ALA A 349 -45.04 14.42 -57.32
CA ALA A 349 -46.35 15.04 -57.14
C ALA A 349 -46.62 16.14 -58.18
N GLY A 350 -45.60 16.93 -58.54
CA GLY A 350 -45.70 17.94 -59.59
C GLY A 350 -45.99 17.31 -60.97
N LEU A 351 -45.35 16.19 -61.28
CA LEU A 351 -45.55 15.44 -62.53
C LEU A 351 -46.94 14.83 -62.61
N GLN A 352 -47.46 14.27 -61.52
CA GLN A 352 -48.82 13.71 -61.47
C GLN A 352 -49.91 14.78 -61.70
N ASN A 353 -49.65 16.03 -61.32
CA ASN A 353 -50.57 17.15 -61.50
C ASN A 353 -50.45 17.81 -62.89
N LEU A 354 -49.44 17.44 -63.69
CA LEU A 354 -49.25 17.97 -65.03
C LEU A 354 -50.19 17.28 -66.03
N ASN A 355 -51.17 18.02 -66.54
CA ASN A 355 -51.99 17.55 -67.66
C ASN A 355 -51.28 17.84 -68.99
N MET A 356 -50.36 16.96 -69.38
CA MET A 356 -49.57 17.13 -70.60
C MET A 356 -50.37 16.78 -71.85
N LYS A 357 -50.27 17.65 -72.86
CA LYS A 357 -50.82 17.43 -74.21
C LYS A 357 -49.66 17.56 -75.18
N TYR A 358 -49.43 16.53 -75.99
CA TYR A 358 -48.34 16.49 -76.97
C TYR A 358 -48.92 16.57 -78.39
N LYS A 359 -48.15 17.15 -79.32
CA LYS A 359 -48.47 17.26 -80.74
C LYS A 359 -48.16 15.96 -81.47
N THR A 360 -47.09 15.27 -81.08
CA THR A 360 -46.58 14.08 -81.77
C THR A 360 -46.66 12.84 -80.89
N SER A 361 -46.80 11.68 -81.54
CA SER A 361 -46.75 10.38 -80.85
C SER A 361 -45.35 10.06 -80.30
N GLU A 362 -44.29 10.59 -80.93
CA GLU A 362 -42.93 10.47 -80.43
C GLU A 362 -42.70 11.33 -79.18
N GLY A 363 -43.23 12.55 -79.15
CA GLY A 363 -43.20 13.42 -77.98
C GLY A 363 -43.94 12.81 -76.78
N GLN A 364 -45.13 12.24 -77.00
CA GLN A 364 -45.85 11.49 -75.97
C GLN A 364 -44.98 10.36 -75.38
N LYS A 365 -44.36 9.53 -76.23
CA LYS A 365 -43.50 8.42 -75.78
C LYS A 365 -42.32 8.90 -74.94
N ILE A 366 -41.64 9.96 -75.38
CA ILE A 366 -40.47 10.50 -74.66
C ILE A 366 -40.92 11.11 -73.33
N GLY A 367 -42.02 11.85 -73.32
CA GLY A 367 -42.51 12.51 -72.11
C GLY A 367 -43.03 11.53 -71.06
N ASP A 368 -43.76 10.50 -71.48
CA ASP A 368 -44.18 9.40 -70.59
C ASP A 368 -42.96 8.65 -70.04
N ALA A 369 -41.97 8.35 -70.89
CA ALA A 369 -40.72 7.71 -70.45
C ALA A 369 -39.93 8.55 -69.44
N ILE A 370 -39.92 9.88 -69.58
CA ILE A 370 -39.31 10.79 -68.59
C ILE A 370 -40.04 10.67 -67.25
N CYS A 371 -41.38 10.75 -67.25
CA CYS A 371 -42.19 10.62 -66.04
C CYS A 371 -41.96 9.26 -65.35
N ASP A 372 -42.05 8.17 -66.12
CA ASP A 372 -41.84 6.80 -65.61
C ASP A 372 -40.43 6.62 -65.04
N THR A 373 -39.42 7.20 -65.70
CA THR A 373 -38.03 7.16 -65.19
C THR A 373 -37.92 7.90 -63.86
N ILE A 374 -38.58 9.04 -63.69
CA ILE A 374 -38.54 9.80 -62.44
C ILE A 374 -39.28 9.07 -61.32
N TYR A 375 -40.44 8.46 -61.60
CA TYR A 375 -41.15 7.62 -60.64
C TYR A 375 -40.27 6.44 -60.18
N MET A 376 -39.68 5.73 -61.14
CA MET A 376 -38.75 4.63 -60.86
C MET A 376 -37.55 5.08 -60.03
N LYS A 377 -36.99 6.26 -60.31
CA LYS A 377 -35.87 6.83 -59.54
C LYS A 377 -36.24 7.13 -58.09
N TYR A 378 -37.41 7.73 -57.88
CA TYR A 378 -37.89 8.01 -56.53
C TYR A 378 -38.09 6.71 -55.73
N ASP A 379 -38.76 5.72 -56.32
CA ASP A 379 -39.01 4.43 -55.66
C ASP A 379 -37.69 3.69 -55.38
N THR A 380 -36.77 3.66 -56.36
CA THR A 380 -35.44 3.04 -56.20
C THR A 380 -34.63 3.71 -55.08
N LEU A 381 -34.59 5.05 -55.05
CA LEU A 381 -33.84 5.76 -54.03
C LEU A 381 -34.46 5.58 -52.64
N LYS A 382 -35.79 5.49 -52.54
CA LYS A 382 -36.52 5.24 -51.29
C LYS A 382 -36.25 3.84 -50.75
N GLU A 383 -36.23 2.83 -51.61
CA GLU A 383 -35.84 1.46 -51.24
C GLU A 383 -34.40 1.41 -50.74
N LYS A 384 -33.46 2.03 -51.47
CA LYS A 384 -32.04 2.11 -51.10
C LYS A 384 -31.80 2.88 -49.80
N ASP A 385 -32.52 3.98 -49.55
CA ASP A 385 -32.43 4.68 -48.27
C ASP A 385 -32.92 3.80 -47.12
N THR A 386 -34.03 3.08 -47.31
CA THR A 386 -34.56 2.15 -46.31
C THR A 386 -33.55 1.04 -45.99
N GLU A 387 -32.93 0.45 -47.01
CA GLU A 387 -31.86 -0.55 -46.85
C GLU A 387 -30.66 0.04 -46.09
N TYR A 388 -30.20 1.23 -46.48
CA TYR A 388 -29.11 1.93 -45.79
C TYR A 388 -29.42 2.18 -44.30
N GLN A 389 -30.64 2.62 -43.95
CA GLN A 389 -31.03 2.82 -42.55
C GLN A 389 -31.01 1.51 -41.75
N LEU A 390 -31.43 0.39 -42.35
CA LEU A 390 -31.41 -0.94 -41.72
C LEU A 390 -29.98 -1.43 -41.48
N ILE A 391 -29.13 -1.42 -42.52
CA ILE A 391 -27.73 -1.84 -42.41
C ILE A 391 -27.00 -0.99 -41.36
N LYS A 392 -27.24 0.32 -41.34
CA LYS A 392 -26.62 1.22 -40.35
C LYS A 392 -27.01 0.86 -38.91
N LYS A 393 -28.27 0.50 -38.68
CA LYS A 393 -28.74 0.09 -37.35
C LYS A 393 -28.04 -1.18 -36.90
N ASP A 394 -27.91 -2.16 -37.79
CA ASP A 394 -27.23 -3.43 -37.50
C ASP A 394 -25.74 -3.23 -37.23
N VAL A 395 -25.05 -2.44 -38.05
CA VAL A 395 -23.64 -2.06 -37.83
C VAL A 395 -23.49 -1.36 -36.48
N SER A 396 -24.34 -0.38 -36.15
CA SER A 396 -24.28 0.31 -34.85
C SER A 396 -24.37 -0.65 -33.66
N ILE A 397 -25.24 -1.66 -33.72
CA ILE A 397 -25.39 -2.66 -32.65
C ILE A 397 -24.13 -3.52 -32.53
N ILE A 398 -23.56 -3.95 -33.64
CA ILE A 398 -22.34 -4.77 -33.68
C ILE A 398 -21.16 -3.98 -33.10
N GLU A 399 -21.00 -2.71 -33.48
CA GLU A 399 -19.88 -1.91 -33.03
C GLU A 399 -19.99 -1.47 -31.56
N ASP A 400 -21.19 -1.19 -31.07
CA ASP A 400 -21.43 -0.98 -29.63
C ASP A 400 -21.09 -2.24 -28.83
N LYS A 401 -21.41 -3.43 -29.35
CA LYS A 401 -21.07 -4.70 -28.71
C LYS A 401 -19.56 -4.93 -28.65
N LYS A 402 -18.82 -4.74 -29.75
CA LYS A 402 -17.35 -4.90 -29.76
C LYS A 402 -16.69 -4.00 -28.70
N LEU A 403 -17.17 -2.76 -28.58
CA LEU A 403 -16.66 -1.80 -27.60
C LEU A 403 -17.01 -2.19 -26.16
N LEU A 404 -18.17 -2.80 -25.93
CA LEU A 404 -18.56 -3.35 -24.62
C LEU A 404 -17.70 -4.57 -24.26
N ASP A 405 -17.53 -5.52 -25.18
CA ASP A 405 -16.73 -6.73 -24.98
C ASP A 405 -15.28 -6.38 -24.60
N MET A 406 -14.71 -5.35 -25.25
CA MET A 406 -13.39 -4.83 -24.91
C MET A 406 -13.28 -4.24 -23.52
N ARG A 407 -14.32 -3.55 -23.03
CA ARG A 407 -14.33 -3.03 -21.66
C ARG A 407 -14.35 -4.17 -20.64
N GLN A 408 -15.12 -5.21 -20.93
CA GLN A 408 -15.20 -6.38 -20.06
C GLN A 408 -13.85 -7.11 -20.01
N LEU A 409 -13.18 -7.29 -21.15
CA LEU A 409 -11.84 -7.87 -21.21
C LEU A 409 -10.81 -7.10 -20.35
N ILE A 410 -10.89 -5.76 -20.36
CA ILE A 410 -10.00 -4.92 -19.55
C ILE A 410 -10.27 -5.11 -18.07
N ALA A 411 -11.54 -5.19 -17.67
CA ALA A 411 -11.91 -5.41 -16.28
C ALA A 411 -11.47 -6.77 -15.76
N GLU A 412 -11.63 -7.82 -16.58
CA GLU A 412 -11.20 -9.19 -16.26
C GLU A 412 -9.68 -9.29 -16.10
N LYS A 413 -8.91 -8.42 -16.77
CA LYS A 413 -7.44 -8.41 -16.71
C LYS A 413 -6.87 -7.33 -15.77
N ALA A 414 -7.72 -6.53 -15.13
CA ALA A 414 -7.26 -5.34 -14.41
C ALA A 414 -6.33 -5.66 -13.23
N GLU A 415 -6.53 -6.80 -12.57
CA GLU A 415 -5.69 -7.24 -11.45
C GLU A 415 -4.24 -7.48 -11.88
N GLY A 416 -4.02 -8.35 -12.87
CA GLY A 416 -2.67 -8.60 -13.38
C GLY A 416 -2.02 -7.36 -14.02
N LEU A 417 -2.81 -6.43 -14.55
CA LEU A 417 -2.29 -5.16 -15.06
C LEU A 417 -1.85 -4.20 -13.94
N LEU A 418 -2.53 -4.21 -12.79
CA LEU A 418 -2.11 -3.45 -11.62
C LEU A 418 -0.83 -4.05 -11.02
N GLU A 419 -0.74 -5.37 -10.91
CA GLU A 419 0.47 -6.07 -10.45
C GLU A 419 1.67 -5.71 -11.33
N ASP A 420 1.53 -5.86 -12.65
CA ASP A 420 2.57 -5.47 -13.60
C ASP A 420 2.99 -3.99 -13.38
N ALA A 421 2.02 -3.08 -13.20
CA ALA A 421 2.30 -1.66 -12.97
C ALA A 421 3.00 -1.38 -11.63
N ILE A 422 2.66 -2.11 -10.57
CA ILE A 422 3.35 -2.04 -9.27
C ILE A 422 4.82 -2.46 -9.43
N ASP A 423 5.08 -3.46 -10.26
CA ASP A 423 6.42 -3.96 -10.62
C ASP A 423 7.15 -3.07 -11.65
N GLY A 424 6.49 -2.03 -12.15
CA GLY A 424 7.04 -1.11 -13.16
C GLY A 424 7.00 -1.66 -14.59
N VAL A 425 6.29 -2.77 -14.82
CA VAL A 425 6.05 -3.38 -16.13
C VAL A 425 4.74 -2.83 -16.70
N THR A 426 4.80 -2.09 -17.81
CA THR A 426 3.59 -1.48 -18.41
C THR A 426 3.29 -1.97 -19.83
N GLU A 427 4.04 -2.95 -20.34
CA GLU A 427 3.90 -3.46 -21.70
C GLU A 427 2.52 -4.06 -21.98
N ARG A 428 2.00 -4.94 -21.10
CA ARG A 428 0.67 -5.56 -21.30
C ARG A 428 -0.45 -4.53 -21.32
N LEU A 429 -0.34 -3.49 -20.48
CA LEU A 429 -1.29 -2.37 -20.48
C LEU A 429 -1.24 -1.62 -21.82
N LEU A 430 -0.04 -1.36 -22.33
CA LEU A 430 0.16 -0.70 -23.62
C LEU A 430 -0.41 -1.54 -24.78
N GLU A 431 -0.22 -2.86 -24.75
CA GLU A 431 -0.77 -3.78 -25.74
C GLU A 431 -2.29 -3.73 -25.78
N ILE A 432 -2.94 -3.79 -24.62
CA ILE A 432 -4.41 -3.74 -24.52
C ILE A 432 -4.95 -2.38 -24.97
N GLN A 433 -4.33 -1.27 -24.56
CA GLN A 433 -4.72 0.06 -25.03
C GLN A 433 -4.54 0.18 -26.56
N THR A 434 -3.46 -0.36 -27.10
CA THR A 434 -3.19 -0.36 -28.54
C THR A 434 -4.22 -1.18 -29.29
N HIS A 435 -4.60 -2.35 -28.76
CA HIS A 435 -5.66 -3.16 -29.35
C HIS A 435 -7.00 -2.42 -29.36
N TYR A 436 -7.36 -1.77 -28.25
CA TYR A 436 -8.56 -0.95 -28.14
C TYR A 436 -8.59 0.18 -29.18
N LEU A 437 -7.49 0.93 -29.32
CA LEU A 437 -7.38 2.00 -30.30
C LEU A 437 -7.50 1.49 -31.74
N LYS A 438 -6.96 0.30 -32.05
CA LYS A 438 -7.07 -0.32 -33.37
C LYS A 438 -8.52 -0.69 -33.69
N GLU A 439 -9.24 -1.28 -32.74
CA GLU A 439 -10.67 -1.58 -32.92
C GLU A 439 -11.48 -0.30 -33.11
N MET A 440 -11.25 0.73 -32.31
CA MET A 440 -11.91 2.02 -32.48
C MET A 440 -11.70 2.63 -33.87
N ALA A 441 -10.47 2.56 -34.40
CA ALA A 441 -10.18 3.02 -35.76
C ALA A 441 -10.85 2.17 -36.84
N SER A 442 -10.95 0.86 -36.62
CA SER A 442 -11.67 -0.08 -37.50
C SER A 442 -13.15 0.26 -37.57
N ILE A 443 -13.77 0.56 -36.43
CA ILE A 443 -15.17 0.99 -36.30
C ILE A 443 -15.40 2.29 -37.08
N GLU A 444 -14.56 3.29 -36.85
CA GLU A 444 -14.65 4.58 -37.54
C GLU A 444 -14.58 4.41 -39.06
N THR A 445 -13.62 3.60 -39.53
CA THR A 445 -13.42 3.31 -40.96
C THR A 445 -14.62 2.59 -41.56
N THR A 446 -15.19 1.62 -40.83
CA THR A 446 -16.34 0.82 -41.30
C THR A 446 -17.56 1.70 -41.50
N VAL A 447 -17.89 2.55 -40.52
CA VAL A 447 -19.04 3.45 -40.63
C VAL A 447 -18.83 4.51 -41.71
N HIS A 448 -17.63 5.09 -41.79
CA HIS A 448 -17.28 6.03 -42.86
C HIS A 448 -17.45 5.39 -44.24
N HIS A 449 -16.92 4.18 -44.43
CA HIS A 449 -17.00 3.45 -45.69
C HIS A 449 -18.45 3.15 -46.09
N GLN A 450 -19.29 2.75 -45.14
CA GLN A 450 -20.72 2.52 -45.38
C GLN A 450 -21.42 3.80 -45.85
N ASN A 451 -21.23 4.92 -45.13
CA ASN A 451 -21.82 6.21 -45.47
C ASN A 451 -21.38 6.68 -46.87
N MET A 452 -20.10 6.52 -47.18
CA MET A 452 -19.53 6.91 -48.47
C MET A 452 -20.03 6.05 -49.62
N THR A 453 -20.24 4.75 -49.38
CA THR A 453 -20.77 3.83 -50.38
C THR A 453 -22.19 4.23 -50.77
N TYR A 454 -23.06 4.47 -49.79
CA TYR A 454 -24.42 4.94 -50.03
C TYR A 454 -24.45 6.29 -50.76
N LEU A 455 -23.65 7.27 -50.30
CA LEU A 455 -23.56 8.57 -50.96
C LEU A 455 -23.16 8.45 -52.44
N LYS A 456 -22.10 7.70 -52.74
CA LYS A 456 -21.55 7.61 -54.10
C LYS A 456 -22.41 6.76 -55.04
N ASN A 457 -22.77 5.56 -54.59
CA ASN A 457 -23.32 4.53 -55.46
C ASN A 457 -24.85 4.60 -55.57
N ASP A 458 -25.50 5.22 -54.59
CA ASP A 458 -26.96 5.32 -54.55
C ASP A 458 -27.39 6.75 -54.78
N LEU A 459 -27.07 7.67 -53.88
CA LEU A 459 -27.61 9.03 -53.94
C LEU A 459 -27.09 9.83 -55.14
N LEU A 460 -25.76 9.99 -55.25
CA LEU A 460 -25.15 10.78 -56.32
C LEU A 460 -25.29 10.12 -57.69
N PHE A 461 -25.35 8.79 -57.74
CA PHE A 461 -25.61 8.06 -58.97
C PHE A 461 -27.00 8.37 -59.53
N GLU A 462 -28.04 8.37 -58.68
CA GLU A 462 -29.40 8.71 -59.12
C GLU A 462 -29.52 10.17 -59.58
N LEU A 463 -28.86 11.10 -58.88
CA LEU A 463 -28.82 12.52 -59.28
C LEU A 463 -28.09 12.73 -60.60
N ARG A 464 -26.98 12.03 -60.81
CA ARG A 464 -26.22 12.11 -62.06
C ARG A 464 -27.03 11.62 -63.25
N THR A 465 -27.69 10.47 -63.11
CA THR A 465 -28.50 9.89 -64.17
C THR A 465 -29.80 10.66 -64.40
N TYR A 466 -30.33 11.33 -63.38
CA TYR A 466 -31.38 12.34 -63.56
C TYR A 466 -30.92 13.52 -64.42
N GLU A 467 -29.71 14.02 -64.18
CA GLU A 467 -29.13 15.09 -64.99
C GLU A 467 -28.88 14.65 -66.45
N GLU A 468 -28.36 13.44 -66.66
CA GLU A 468 -28.21 12.87 -68.02
C GLU A 468 -29.57 12.85 -68.75
N MET A 469 -30.65 12.45 -68.08
CA MET A 469 -32.00 12.49 -68.63
C MET A 469 -32.45 13.91 -69.00
N ILE A 470 -32.19 14.92 -68.16
CA ILE A 470 -32.46 16.33 -68.50
C ILE A 470 -31.66 16.75 -69.73
N ARG A 471 -30.36 16.45 -69.76
CA ARG A 471 -29.45 16.93 -70.80
C ARG A 471 -29.78 16.35 -72.18
N HIS A 472 -30.25 15.10 -72.24
CA HIS A 472 -30.51 14.38 -73.49
C HIS A 472 -31.99 14.27 -73.85
N SER A 473 -32.82 13.78 -72.92
CA SER A 473 -34.24 13.47 -73.20
C SER A 473 -35.12 14.72 -73.18
N LEU A 474 -34.91 15.62 -72.21
CA LEU A 474 -35.67 16.87 -72.14
C LEU A 474 -35.33 17.81 -73.32
N LYS A 475 -34.07 17.86 -73.74
CA LYS A 475 -33.68 18.64 -74.92
C LYS A 475 -34.41 18.14 -76.17
N LYS A 476 -34.40 16.82 -76.40
CA LYS A 476 -35.08 16.20 -77.57
C LYS A 476 -36.59 16.48 -77.57
N ILE A 477 -37.27 16.37 -76.43
CA ILE A 477 -38.72 16.60 -76.37
C ILE A 477 -39.07 18.08 -76.54
N MET A 478 -38.23 18.99 -76.05
CA MET A 478 -38.40 20.43 -76.28
C MET A 478 -38.30 20.78 -77.78
N ASP A 479 -37.36 20.18 -78.51
CA ASP A 479 -37.19 20.40 -79.94
C ASP A 479 -38.40 19.90 -80.75
N LEU A 480 -39.04 18.80 -80.31
CA LEU A 480 -40.21 18.21 -80.98
C LEU A 480 -41.52 18.95 -80.67
N GLU A 481 -41.74 19.31 -79.42
CA GLU A 481 -43.05 19.73 -78.91
C GLU A 481 -43.15 21.25 -78.65
N GLY A 482 -42.01 21.89 -78.40
CA GLY A 482 -41.89 23.31 -78.11
C GLY A 482 -42.66 23.73 -76.86
N ASN A 483 -43.54 24.73 -76.98
CA ASN A 483 -44.27 25.31 -75.85
C ASN A 483 -45.18 24.31 -75.10
N GLN A 484 -45.55 23.17 -75.70
CA GLN A 484 -46.43 22.19 -75.05
C GLN A 484 -45.79 21.46 -73.87
N VAL A 485 -44.46 21.33 -73.86
CA VAL A 485 -43.69 20.69 -72.77
C VAL A 485 -42.97 21.69 -71.89
N LYS A 486 -43.28 23.00 -72.02
CA LYS A 486 -42.63 24.06 -71.25
C LYS A 486 -42.83 23.89 -69.75
N ALA A 487 -44.02 23.53 -69.30
CA ALA A 487 -44.31 23.32 -67.88
C ALA A 487 -43.49 22.16 -67.29
N LEU A 488 -43.38 21.04 -68.03
CA LEU A 488 -42.49 19.92 -67.67
C LEU A 488 -41.03 20.37 -67.57
N SER A 489 -40.55 21.11 -68.57
CA SER A 489 -39.16 21.59 -68.58
C SER A 489 -38.81 22.48 -67.40
N VAL A 490 -39.72 23.38 -67.02
CA VAL A 490 -39.54 24.27 -65.87
C VAL A 490 -39.47 23.46 -64.59
N LEU A 491 -40.41 22.52 -64.39
CA LEU A 491 -40.45 21.68 -63.19
C LEU A 491 -39.15 20.87 -63.01
N LEU A 492 -38.64 20.26 -64.09
CA LEU A 492 -37.40 19.48 -64.04
C LEU A 492 -36.16 20.33 -63.76
N ILE A 493 -36.05 21.50 -64.40
CA ILE A 493 -34.91 22.40 -64.19
C ILE A 493 -34.94 22.99 -62.77
N GLU A 494 -36.12 23.32 -62.24
CA GLU A 494 -36.26 23.80 -60.86
C GLU A 494 -35.89 22.72 -59.85
N ALA A 495 -36.30 21.47 -60.08
CA ALA A 495 -35.87 20.34 -59.25
C ALA A 495 -34.36 20.12 -59.30
N GLN A 496 -33.74 20.20 -60.48
CA GLN A 496 -32.28 20.11 -60.63
C GLN A 496 -31.54 21.17 -59.79
N LYS A 497 -31.99 22.43 -59.86
CA LYS A 497 -31.43 23.51 -59.03
C LYS A 497 -31.59 23.23 -57.54
N ALA A 498 -32.74 22.70 -57.14
CA ALA A 498 -32.97 22.33 -55.75
C ALA A 498 -32.04 21.20 -55.27
N PHE A 499 -31.79 20.19 -56.11
CA PHE A 499 -30.83 19.11 -55.81
C PHE A 499 -29.40 19.65 -55.64
N ILE A 500 -28.94 20.52 -56.55
CA ILE A 500 -27.60 21.13 -56.46
C ILE A 500 -27.48 21.96 -55.18
N ASN A 501 -28.47 22.79 -54.87
CA ASN A 501 -28.49 23.57 -53.64
C ASN A 501 -28.46 22.70 -52.37
N ALA A 502 -29.08 21.52 -52.40
CA ALA A 502 -29.05 20.56 -51.29
C ALA A 502 -27.64 19.98 -51.09
N LEU A 503 -26.93 19.66 -52.17
CA LEU A 503 -25.56 19.17 -52.15
C LEU A 503 -24.57 20.23 -51.65
N GLU A 504 -24.71 21.48 -52.09
CA GLU A 504 -23.81 22.58 -51.69
C GLU A 504 -23.88 22.88 -50.18
N ARG A 505 -25.04 22.70 -49.55
CA ARG A 505 -25.22 22.90 -48.09
C ARG A 505 -24.35 22.00 -47.22
N ILE A 506 -23.88 20.88 -47.76
CA ILE A 506 -22.97 19.96 -47.09
C ILE A 506 -21.59 19.92 -47.77
N HIS A 507 -21.25 20.96 -48.53
CA HIS A 507 -19.97 21.14 -49.20
C HIS A 507 -19.67 20.13 -50.32
N ILE A 508 -20.70 19.52 -50.91
CA ILE A 508 -20.56 18.77 -52.16
C ILE A 508 -20.71 19.76 -53.33
N THR A 509 -19.67 19.89 -54.15
CA THR A 509 -19.69 20.74 -55.34
C THR A 509 -19.73 19.90 -56.61
N VAL A 510 -20.43 20.41 -57.62
CA VAL A 510 -20.55 19.77 -58.93
C VAL A 510 -19.28 20.01 -59.75
N ILE A 511 -18.80 18.97 -60.43
CA ILE A 511 -17.71 19.03 -61.41
C ILE A 511 -18.36 19.05 -62.79
N GLU A 512 -18.44 20.23 -63.40
CA GLU A 512 -18.99 20.41 -64.75
C GLU A 512 -17.98 21.17 -65.62
N PRO A 513 -17.14 20.44 -66.38
CA PRO A 513 -16.17 21.09 -67.26
C PRO A 513 -16.84 21.67 -68.50
N ASN A 514 -16.31 22.79 -68.97
CA ASN A 514 -16.73 23.43 -70.21
C ASN A 514 -16.06 22.79 -71.42
N GLU A 515 -16.63 23.05 -72.60
CA GLU A 515 -15.96 22.76 -73.85
C GLU A 515 -14.63 23.53 -73.92
N HIS A 516 -13.59 22.88 -74.45
CA HIS A 516 -12.20 23.35 -74.50
C HIS A 516 -11.41 23.34 -73.19
N ASP A 517 -12.02 23.04 -72.03
CA ASP A 517 -11.28 22.87 -70.78
C ASP A 517 -10.27 21.71 -70.90
N PRO A 518 -9.09 21.80 -70.24
CA PRO A 518 -8.12 20.71 -70.26
C PRO A 518 -8.65 19.48 -69.53
N PHE A 519 -8.39 18.29 -70.09
CA PHE A 519 -8.74 17.04 -69.44
C PHE A 519 -7.83 16.75 -68.23
N GLU A 520 -8.43 16.63 -67.05
CA GLU A 520 -7.75 16.23 -65.81
C GLU A 520 -8.22 14.83 -65.35
N GLY A 521 -7.37 13.81 -65.43
CA GLY A 521 -7.76 12.44 -65.08
C GLY A 521 -8.16 12.21 -63.61
N LYS A 522 -7.89 13.17 -62.71
CA LYS A 522 -8.37 13.17 -61.33
C LYS A 522 -9.85 13.56 -61.24
N LEU A 523 -10.29 14.54 -62.04
CA LEU A 523 -11.64 15.10 -62.01
C LEU A 523 -12.55 14.48 -63.07
N HIS A 524 -11.95 14.00 -64.17
CA HIS A 524 -12.65 13.62 -65.38
C HIS A 524 -12.38 12.15 -65.76
N GLU A 525 -13.40 11.54 -66.35
CA GLU A 525 -13.36 10.20 -66.92
C GLU A 525 -13.72 10.28 -68.41
N ALA A 526 -12.78 9.93 -69.29
CA ALA A 526 -13.01 9.96 -70.73
C ALA A 526 -13.77 8.70 -71.16
N ILE A 527 -15.05 8.85 -71.55
CA ILE A 527 -15.84 7.73 -72.09
C ILE A 527 -15.41 7.44 -73.53
N LEU A 528 -15.09 8.49 -74.27
CA LEU A 528 -14.79 8.43 -75.70
C LEU A 528 -13.70 9.45 -76.05
N ALA A 529 -12.82 9.09 -76.97
CA ALA A 529 -11.85 10.00 -77.55
C ALA A 529 -12.12 10.17 -79.05
N GLU A 530 -12.41 11.39 -79.48
CA GLU A 530 -12.79 11.70 -80.87
C GLU A 530 -11.89 12.76 -81.48
N THR A 531 -11.80 12.77 -82.81
CA THR A 531 -11.13 13.84 -83.55
C THR A 531 -12.20 14.79 -84.07
N LEU A 532 -12.22 16.01 -83.54
CA LEU A 532 -13.17 17.05 -83.92
C LEU A 532 -12.42 18.33 -84.30
N GLU A 533 -12.78 18.90 -85.45
CA GLU A 533 -12.18 20.13 -85.94
C GLU A 533 -12.45 21.29 -84.97
N GLY A 534 -11.41 22.06 -84.64
CA GLY A 534 -11.49 23.15 -83.65
C GLY A 534 -11.15 22.78 -82.20
N PHE A 535 -10.86 21.50 -81.89
CA PHE A 535 -10.46 21.06 -80.54
C PHE A 535 -8.98 20.65 -80.48
N THR A 536 -8.29 21.05 -79.42
CA THR A 536 -6.89 20.67 -79.17
C THR A 536 -6.82 19.31 -78.50
N LYS A 537 -5.79 18.51 -78.81
CA LYS A 537 -5.58 17.21 -78.15
C LYS A 537 -5.61 17.34 -76.62
N GLY A 538 -6.41 16.52 -75.97
CA GLY A 538 -6.59 16.53 -74.52
C GLY A 538 -7.52 17.62 -73.99
N SER A 539 -8.17 18.41 -74.85
CA SER A 539 -9.28 19.28 -74.43
C SER A 539 -10.60 18.51 -74.40
N ILE A 540 -11.53 18.97 -73.57
CA ILE A 540 -12.87 18.40 -73.44
C ILE A 540 -13.72 18.86 -74.62
N ILE A 541 -14.26 17.90 -75.37
CA ILE A 541 -15.20 18.14 -76.47
C ILE A 541 -16.60 18.38 -75.89
N LYS A 542 -17.00 17.57 -74.92
CA LYS A 542 -18.34 17.63 -74.33
C LYS A 542 -18.37 16.96 -72.97
N CYS A 543 -19.05 17.57 -72.00
CA CYS A 543 -19.45 16.91 -70.76
C CYS A 543 -20.73 16.08 -71.00
N GLN A 544 -20.63 14.76 -70.82
CA GLN A 544 -21.77 13.84 -70.90
C GLN A 544 -22.54 13.81 -69.59
N SER A 545 -21.83 13.74 -68.47
CA SER A 545 -22.42 13.74 -67.13
C SER A 545 -21.52 14.45 -66.14
N VAL A 546 -22.10 15.16 -65.19
CA VAL A 546 -21.33 15.84 -64.14
C VAL A 546 -20.67 14.86 -63.19
N GLY A 547 -19.63 15.34 -62.51
CA GLY A 547 -19.04 14.71 -61.34
C GLY A 547 -19.43 15.43 -60.05
N TYR A 548 -18.96 14.91 -58.93
CA TYR A 548 -19.16 15.49 -57.61
C TYR A 548 -17.88 15.35 -56.78
N GLN A 549 -17.56 16.39 -56.02
CA GLN A 549 -16.47 16.38 -55.04
C GLN A 549 -16.96 16.89 -53.70
N LEU A 550 -16.43 16.32 -52.62
CA LEU A 550 -16.60 16.80 -51.25
C LEU A 550 -15.25 17.34 -50.79
N GLU A 551 -15.17 18.66 -50.61
CA GLU A 551 -13.91 19.36 -50.32
C GLU A 551 -12.79 18.97 -51.33
N SER A 552 -11.78 18.23 -50.88
CA SER A 552 -10.66 17.75 -51.71
C SER A 552 -10.83 16.31 -52.21
N ASN A 553 -11.89 15.61 -51.79
CA ASN A 553 -12.13 14.21 -52.12
C ASN A 553 -13.10 14.07 -53.29
N ILE A 554 -12.65 13.44 -54.37
CA ILE A 554 -13.48 13.20 -55.55
C ILE A 554 -14.45 12.06 -55.26
N LEU A 555 -15.75 12.37 -55.26
CA LEU A 555 -16.80 11.39 -55.01
C LEU A 555 -17.07 10.59 -56.28
N LEU A 556 -17.38 11.30 -57.36
CA LEU A 556 -17.61 10.78 -58.71
C LEU A 556 -16.93 11.71 -59.73
N ARG A 557 -16.26 11.15 -60.74
CA ARG A 557 -15.66 11.94 -61.81
C ARG A 557 -16.70 12.38 -62.84
N ALA A 558 -16.51 13.55 -63.42
CA ALA A 558 -17.32 13.99 -64.55
C ALA A 558 -16.98 13.16 -65.78
N MET A 559 -17.98 12.66 -66.49
CA MET A 559 -17.73 11.87 -67.69
C MET A 559 -17.75 12.76 -68.92
N VAL A 560 -16.69 12.67 -69.72
CA VAL A 560 -16.43 13.58 -70.83
C VAL A 560 -16.07 12.83 -72.11
N ILE A 561 -16.30 13.48 -73.25
CA ILE A 561 -15.66 13.14 -74.52
C ILE A 561 -14.43 14.03 -74.64
N ALA A 562 -13.25 13.43 -74.86
CA ALA A 562 -11.99 14.14 -74.99
C ALA A 562 -11.50 14.16 -76.44
N ALA A 563 -10.79 15.22 -76.82
CA ALA A 563 -10.18 15.33 -78.14
C ALA A 563 -8.90 14.48 -78.24
N LYS A 564 -8.80 13.69 -79.31
CA LYS A 564 -7.71 12.73 -79.56
C LYS A 564 -6.41 13.36 -80.06
#